data_AF-A0A2E2IZ59-F1
#
_entry.id   AF-A0A2E2IZ59-F1
#
_cell.length_a   1.000
_cell.length_b   1.000
_cell.length_c   1.000
_cell.angle_alpha   90.00
_cell.angle_beta   90.00
_cell.angle_gamma   90.00
#
_symmetry.space_group_name_H-M   'P 1'
#
loop_
_entity.id
_entity.type
_entity.pdbx_description
1 polymer ?
#
loop_
_entity_poly.entity_id
_entity_poly.type
_entity_poly.pdbx_seq_one_letter_code
_entity_poly.pdbx_strand_id
1 'polypeptide(L)'
;MYDNFHTQFIKPFFHLFLYLYFVSSSKKWNITVLLFLIAAMIGEFLTARNFVANYVYIVLLFATYFLIGLFLMKSAIKDSKFRIQLTDIYVGLIILIAFTYVVGSIFFITAEELGDFLFLLVATAAFSGFVGGCFYIAAYHSNPNKILFFVVGIGYMIVCVGTLVHELVMPSVFIQGFVNLVEVISQVAFIYALIKLPEMLRPKKWHI
;
A
#
# COMPACT_ATOMS: atom_id res chain seq x y z
N MET A 1 4.00 17.13 20.55
CA MET A 1 4.10 17.07 19.08
C MET A 1 5.58 16.99 18.75
N TYR A 2 6.08 15.83 18.32
CA TYR A 2 7.44 15.75 17.77
C TYR A 2 7.37 16.31 16.35
N ASP A 3 7.83 17.56 16.19
CA ASP A 3 7.92 18.21 14.90
C ASP A 3 9.02 17.49 14.11
N ASN A 4 8.64 16.59 13.20
CA ASN A 4 9.54 15.70 12.47
C ASN A 4 10.26 16.42 11.32
N PHE A 5 10.57 17.71 11.50
CA PHE A 5 11.03 18.67 10.49
C PHE A 5 12.22 18.16 9.65
N HIS A 6 13.15 17.42 10.26
CA HIS A 6 14.31 16.87 9.56
C HIS A 6 13.98 15.70 8.61
N THR A 7 12.92 14.94 8.89
CA THR A 7 12.53 13.79 8.04
C THR A 7 11.64 14.18 6.86
N GLN A 8 10.99 15.34 6.93
CA GLN A 8 10.07 15.85 5.89
C GLN A 8 10.74 15.97 4.52
N PHE A 9 12.04 16.27 4.47
CA PHE A 9 12.79 16.42 3.22
C PHE A 9 13.35 15.11 2.67
N ILE A 10 13.49 14.06 3.48
CA ILE A 10 14.04 12.77 3.05
C ILE A 10 13.05 12.04 2.12
N LYS A 11 11.75 12.12 2.43
CA LYS A 11 10.70 11.42 1.68
C LYS A 11 10.64 11.81 0.21
N PRO A 12 10.70 13.10 -0.18
CA PRO A 12 10.79 13.50 -1.60
C PRO A 12 11.98 12.90 -2.34
N PHE A 13 13.18 12.93 -1.75
CA PHE A 13 14.36 12.35 -2.39
C PHE A 13 14.25 10.84 -2.56
N PHE A 14 13.68 10.16 -1.57
CA PHE A 14 13.42 8.72 -1.65
C PHE A 14 12.48 8.36 -2.82
N HIS A 15 11.36 9.08 -2.96
CA HIS A 15 10.40 8.83 -4.06
C HIS A 15 11.00 9.16 -5.43
N LEU A 16 11.79 10.23 -5.53
CA LEU A 16 12.54 10.55 -6.74
C LEU A 16 13.54 9.44 -7.08
N PHE A 17 14.29 8.94 -6.10
CA PHE A 17 15.21 7.83 -6.28
C PHE A 17 14.49 6.56 -6.75
N LEU A 18 13.34 6.21 -6.17
CA LEU A 18 12.53 5.08 -6.62
C LEU A 18 12.09 5.22 -8.07
N TYR A 19 11.69 6.42 -8.49
CA TYR A 19 11.30 6.67 -9.88
C TYR A 19 12.49 6.54 -10.83
N LEU A 20 13.65 7.11 -10.47
CA LEU A 20 14.87 7.00 -11.26
C LEU A 20 15.36 5.54 -11.33
N TYR A 21 15.24 4.79 -10.24
CA TYR A 21 15.52 3.35 -10.21
C TYR A 21 14.58 2.58 -11.15
N PHE A 22 13.28 2.89 -11.15
CA PHE A 22 12.31 2.32 -12.08
C PHE A 22 12.68 2.61 -13.54
N VAL A 23 12.93 3.88 -13.88
CA VAL A 23 13.24 4.30 -15.26
C VAL A 23 14.56 3.69 -15.74
N SER A 24 15.60 3.72 -14.90
CA SER A 24 16.91 3.17 -15.24
C SER A 24 16.90 1.65 -15.44
N SER A 25 16.10 0.92 -14.66
CA SER A 25 15.98 -0.55 -14.73
C SER A 25 15.03 -1.02 -15.83
N SER A 26 13.88 -0.37 -15.99
CA SER A 26 12.87 -0.74 -17.00
C SER A 26 13.14 -0.14 -18.38
N LYS A 27 14.02 0.86 -18.47
CA LYS A 27 14.29 1.69 -19.67
C LYS A 27 13.04 2.36 -20.24
N LYS A 28 12.03 2.62 -19.38
CA LYS A 28 10.74 3.21 -19.78
C LYS A 28 10.34 4.33 -18.84
N TRP A 29 9.88 5.42 -19.43
CA TRP A 29 9.16 6.47 -18.72
C TRP A 29 7.71 6.04 -18.55
N ASN A 30 7.20 6.05 -17.32
CA ASN A 30 5.83 5.67 -17.02
C ASN A 30 5.19 6.71 -16.09
N ILE A 31 4.32 7.53 -16.66
CA ILE A 31 3.64 8.60 -15.92
C ILE A 31 2.74 8.07 -14.80
N THR A 32 2.19 6.88 -14.94
CA THR A 32 1.36 6.26 -13.90
C THR A 32 2.20 5.89 -12.68
N VAL A 33 3.43 5.41 -12.87
CA VAL A 33 4.38 5.14 -11.77
C VAL A 33 4.83 6.45 -11.13
N LEU A 34 5.03 7.51 -11.92
CA LEU A 34 5.34 8.83 -11.38
C LEU A 34 4.21 9.37 -10.50
N LEU A 35 2.95 9.30 -10.99
CA LEU A 35 1.77 9.74 -10.23
C LEU A 35 1.57 8.93 -8.95
N PHE A 36 1.82 7.62 -9.01
CA PHE A 36 1.83 6.75 -7.83
C PHE A 36 2.81 7.25 -6.77
N LEU A 37 4.06 7.51 -7.15
CA LEU A 37 5.10 7.97 -6.22
C LEU A 37 4.85 9.40 -5.71
N ILE A 38 4.32 10.30 -6.54
CA ILE A 38 3.96 11.66 -6.12
C ILE A 38 2.82 11.63 -5.09
N ALA A 39 1.79 10.80 -5.29
CA ALA A 39 0.68 10.69 -4.35
C ALA A 39 1.16 10.24 -2.96
N ALA A 40 2.02 9.20 -2.91
CA ALA A 40 2.64 8.75 -1.65
C ALA A 40 3.51 9.84 -1.01
N MET A 41 4.37 10.48 -1.81
CA MET A 41 5.26 11.54 -1.33
C MET A 41 4.50 12.69 -0.65
N ILE A 42 3.43 13.18 -1.29
CA ILE A 42 2.62 14.27 -0.73
C ILE A 42 1.86 13.78 0.50
N GLY A 43 1.28 12.58 0.46
CA GLY A 43 0.57 11.99 1.60
C GLY A 43 1.45 11.87 2.83
N GLU A 44 2.64 11.29 2.68
CA GLU A 44 3.62 11.14 3.74
C GLU A 44 4.13 12.48 4.27
N PHE A 45 4.36 13.45 3.38
CA PHE A 45 4.76 14.81 3.78
C PHE A 45 3.69 15.49 4.64
N LEU A 46 2.42 15.36 4.28
CA LEU A 46 1.31 15.91 5.06
C LEU A 46 1.14 15.20 6.41
N THR A 47 1.29 13.87 6.44
CA THR A 47 1.31 13.07 7.67
C THR A 47 2.41 13.57 8.63
N ALA A 48 3.62 13.78 8.12
CA ALA A 48 4.75 14.25 8.93
C ALA A 48 4.65 15.71 9.38
N ARG A 49 3.83 16.53 8.72
CA ARG A 49 3.64 17.94 9.05
C ARG A 49 2.60 18.14 10.13
N ASN A 50 1.41 17.59 9.93
CA ASN A 50 0.32 17.64 10.91
C ASN A 50 -0.77 16.64 10.51
N PHE A 51 -0.75 15.44 11.09
CA PHE A 51 -1.68 14.37 10.76
C PHE A 51 -3.15 14.79 10.94
N VAL A 52 -3.51 15.35 12.10
CA VAL A 52 -4.90 15.72 12.43
C VAL A 52 -5.41 16.80 11.48
N ALA A 53 -4.65 17.87 11.26
CA ALA A 53 -5.10 18.98 10.42
C ALA A 53 -5.19 18.63 8.92
N ASN A 54 -4.47 17.61 8.46
CA ASN A 54 -4.43 17.20 7.06
C ASN A 54 -5.12 15.86 6.79
N TYR A 55 -5.83 15.31 7.78
CA TYR A 55 -6.35 13.94 7.75
C TYR A 55 -7.10 13.61 6.45
N VAL A 56 -8.06 14.44 6.04
CA VAL A 56 -8.84 14.22 4.81
C VAL A 56 -7.95 14.18 3.55
N TYR A 57 -6.98 15.08 3.44
CA TYR A 57 -6.06 15.11 2.30
C TYR A 57 -5.14 13.89 2.28
N ILE A 58 -4.64 13.49 3.45
CA ILE A 58 -3.81 12.29 3.63
C ILE A 58 -4.59 11.06 3.16
N VAL A 59 -5.83 10.89 3.64
CA VAL A 59 -6.73 9.78 3.29
C VAL A 59 -6.98 9.75 1.77
N LEU A 60 -7.27 10.89 1.15
CA LEU A 60 -7.50 10.98 -0.30
C LEU A 60 -6.25 10.68 -1.14
N LEU A 61 -5.08 11.17 -0.72
CA LEU A 61 -3.81 10.91 -1.39
C LEU A 61 -3.43 9.43 -1.29
N PHE A 62 -3.59 8.80 -0.13
CA PHE A 62 -3.36 7.37 0.02
C PHE A 62 -4.40 6.52 -0.72
N ALA A 63 -5.68 6.93 -0.75
CA ALA A 63 -6.68 6.27 -1.59
C ALA A 63 -6.27 6.30 -3.07
N THR A 64 -5.86 7.48 -3.54
CA THR A 64 -5.36 7.68 -4.93
C THR A 64 -4.13 6.80 -5.20
N TYR A 65 -3.18 6.80 -4.27
CA TYR A 65 -2.01 5.93 -4.29
C TYR A 65 -2.37 4.45 -4.47
N PHE A 66 -3.28 3.92 -3.64
CA PHE A 66 -3.70 2.52 -3.71
C PHE A 66 -4.48 2.20 -5.00
N LEU A 67 -5.34 3.11 -5.47
CA LEU A 67 -6.05 2.93 -6.74
C LEU A 67 -5.10 2.90 -7.94
N ILE A 68 -4.12 3.79 -7.98
CA ILE A 68 -3.09 3.78 -9.02
C ILE A 68 -2.27 2.49 -8.93
N GLY A 69 -1.89 2.06 -7.72
CA GLY A 69 -1.21 0.80 -7.48
C GLY A 69 -2.00 -0.41 -8.01
N LEU A 70 -3.31 -0.44 -7.75
CA LEU A 70 -4.23 -1.46 -8.26
C LEU A 70 -4.29 -1.47 -9.79
N PHE A 71 -4.35 -0.29 -10.39
CA PHE A 71 -4.28 -0.15 -11.85
C PHE A 71 -2.95 -0.65 -12.43
N LEU A 72 -1.82 -0.36 -11.77
CA LEU A 72 -0.48 -0.79 -12.20
C LEU A 72 -0.33 -2.32 -12.17
N MET A 73 -0.98 -3.01 -11.24
CA MET A 73 -0.95 -4.47 -11.14
C MET A 73 -2.06 -5.20 -11.92
N LYS A 74 -2.95 -4.48 -12.62
CA LYS A 74 -4.13 -5.05 -13.29
C LYS A 74 -3.80 -6.20 -14.25
N SER A 75 -2.66 -6.14 -14.94
CA SER A 75 -2.23 -7.17 -15.89
C SER A 75 -1.83 -8.46 -15.18
N ALA A 76 -1.11 -8.37 -14.06
CA ALA A 76 -0.79 -9.53 -13.22
C ALA A 76 -2.05 -10.13 -12.59
N ILE A 77 -3.01 -9.32 -12.16
CA ILE A 77 -4.31 -9.82 -11.66
C ILE A 77 -5.03 -10.60 -12.76
N LYS A 78 -5.09 -10.06 -13.98
CA LYS A 78 -5.76 -10.72 -15.11
C LYS A 78 -5.09 -12.04 -15.53
N ASP A 79 -3.76 -12.12 -15.45
CA ASP A 79 -3.02 -13.34 -15.81
C ASP A 79 -3.07 -14.42 -14.70
N SER A 80 -3.28 -13.99 -13.46
CA SER A 80 -3.44 -14.88 -12.31
C SER A 80 -4.76 -15.66 -12.42
N LYS A 81 -4.65 -16.92 -12.86
CA LYS A 81 -5.81 -17.81 -13.08
C LYS A 81 -6.44 -18.20 -11.75
N PHE A 82 -7.63 -17.68 -11.49
CA PHE A 82 -8.38 -18.01 -10.29
C PHE A 82 -8.73 -19.50 -10.24
N ARG A 83 -8.34 -20.17 -9.16
CA ARG A 83 -8.81 -21.51 -8.82
C ARG A 83 -9.28 -21.46 -7.37
N ILE A 84 -10.57 -21.21 -7.17
CA ILE A 84 -11.16 -21.17 -5.83
C ILE A 84 -10.99 -22.53 -5.18
N GLN A 85 -10.26 -22.60 -4.08
CA GLN A 85 -10.40 -23.68 -3.09
C GLN A 85 -11.23 -23.15 -1.93
N LEU A 86 -12.06 -24.00 -1.30
CA LEU A 86 -12.95 -23.59 -0.20
C LEU A 86 -12.18 -22.89 0.94
N THR A 87 -10.94 -23.30 1.18
CA THR A 87 -10.01 -22.70 2.15
C THR A 87 -9.75 -21.22 1.88
N ASP A 88 -9.68 -20.81 0.61
CA ASP A 88 -9.42 -19.43 0.22
C ASP A 88 -10.59 -18.50 0.56
N ILE A 89 -11.81 -19.04 0.55
CA ILE A 89 -13.03 -18.31 0.95
C ILE A 89 -13.00 -18.04 2.46
N TYR A 90 -12.62 -19.03 3.28
CA TYR A 90 -12.55 -18.85 4.74
C TYR A 90 -11.46 -17.87 5.16
N VAL A 91 -10.28 -17.93 4.53
CA VAL A 91 -9.19 -16.96 4.78
C VAL A 91 -9.62 -15.56 4.36
N GLY A 92 -10.27 -15.41 3.20
CA GLY A 92 -10.83 -14.14 2.75
C GLY A 92 -11.87 -13.56 3.72
N LEU A 93 -12.74 -14.42 4.28
CA LEU A 93 -13.74 -14.01 5.28
C LEU A 93 -13.07 -13.55 6.59
N ILE A 94 -12.05 -14.26 7.06
CA ILE A 94 -11.32 -13.89 8.29
C ILE A 94 -10.63 -12.53 8.12
N ILE A 95 -9.99 -12.30 6.98
CA ILE A 95 -9.37 -11.00 6.67
C ILE A 95 -10.43 -9.91 6.63
N LEU A 96 -11.57 -10.15 5.96
CA LEU A 96 -12.67 -9.20 5.88
C LEU A 96 -13.24 -8.86 7.27
N ILE A 97 -13.43 -9.86 8.13
CA ILE A 97 -13.93 -9.67 9.51
C ILE A 97 -12.92 -8.89 10.35
N ALA A 98 -11.65 -9.27 10.34
CA ALA A 98 -10.60 -8.58 11.08
C ALA A 98 -10.47 -7.12 10.61
N PHE A 99 -10.56 -6.89 9.30
CA PHE A 99 -10.47 -5.56 8.72
C PHE A 99 -11.70 -4.71 9.05
N THR A 100 -12.91 -5.28 8.95
CA THR A 100 -14.16 -4.62 9.35
C THR A 100 -14.15 -4.28 10.84
N TYR A 101 -13.60 -5.13 11.69
CA TYR A 101 -13.45 -4.87 13.11
C TYR A 101 -12.51 -3.68 13.39
N VAL A 102 -11.37 -3.59 12.70
CA VAL A 102 -10.45 -2.45 12.82
C VAL A 102 -11.14 -1.16 12.38
N VAL A 103 -11.78 -1.17 11.20
CA VAL A 103 -12.52 -0.01 10.68
C VAL A 103 -13.68 0.39 11.60
N GLY A 104 -14.43 -0.57 12.12
CA GLY A 104 -15.52 -0.35 13.07
C GLY A 104 -15.04 0.17 14.42
N SER A 105 -13.85 -0.24 14.88
CA SER A 105 -13.25 0.27 16.11
C SER A 105 -12.80 1.72 15.95
N ILE A 106 -12.24 2.09 14.79
CA ILE A 106 -11.94 3.48 14.45
C ILE A 106 -13.23 4.31 14.42
N PHE A 107 -14.29 3.79 13.79
CA PHE A 107 -15.59 4.43 13.71
C PHE A 107 -16.22 4.71 15.08
N PHE A 108 -16.14 3.75 16.01
CA PHE A 108 -16.69 3.92 17.36
C PHE A 108 -15.98 5.04 18.14
N ILE A 109 -14.72 5.34 17.80
CA ILE A 109 -13.91 6.37 18.44
C ILE A 109 -14.12 7.75 17.76
N THR A 110 -14.53 7.80 16.49
CA THR A 110 -14.61 9.04 15.68
C THR A 110 -16.04 9.47 15.29
N ALA A 111 -17.06 8.96 15.96
CA ALA A 111 -18.46 8.97 15.52
C ALA A 111 -19.17 10.34 15.36
N GLU A 112 -18.48 11.48 15.50
CA GLU A 112 -19.11 12.82 15.39
C GLU A 112 -19.06 13.46 13.99
N GLU A 113 -18.37 12.89 12.97
CA GLU A 113 -18.25 13.54 11.65
C GLU A 113 -18.59 12.62 10.45
N LEU A 114 -19.83 12.70 9.94
CA LEU A 114 -20.34 11.91 8.81
C LEU A 114 -19.61 12.18 7.48
N GLY A 115 -19.02 13.37 7.29
CA GLY A 115 -18.26 13.72 6.09
C GLY A 115 -16.94 12.95 5.98
N ASP A 116 -16.22 12.82 7.10
CA ASP A 116 -14.97 12.08 7.19
C ASP A 116 -15.16 10.57 6.98
N PHE A 117 -16.36 10.06 7.27
CA PHE A 117 -16.73 8.67 7.06
C PHE A 117 -16.69 8.26 5.58
N LEU A 118 -17.18 9.09 4.66
CA LEU A 118 -17.22 8.75 3.23
C LEU A 118 -15.80 8.67 2.65
N PHE A 119 -14.92 9.59 3.06
CA PHE A 119 -13.51 9.57 2.65
C PHE A 119 -12.78 8.36 3.21
N LEU A 120 -13.03 8.03 4.48
CA LEU A 120 -12.47 6.84 5.11
C LEU A 120 -12.93 5.56 4.42
N LEU A 121 -14.20 5.45 4.03
CA LEU A 121 -14.73 4.31 3.30
C LEU A 121 -14.04 4.12 1.94
N VAL A 122 -13.86 5.21 1.19
CA VAL A 122 -13.17 5.18 -0.11
C VAL A 122 -11.71 4.73 0.06
N ALA A 123 -11.00 5.28 1.03
CA ALA A 123 -9.61 4.90 1.30
C ALA A 123 -9.49 3.44 1.77
N THR A 124 -10.42 3.00 2.62
CA THR A 124 -10.53 1.62 3.11
C THR A 124 -10.76 0.65 1.96
N ALA A 125 -11.67 0.97 1.05
CA ALA A 125 -11.95 0.16 -0.14
C ALA A 125 -10.75 0.13 -1.10
N ALA A 126 -10.12 1.28 -1.35
CA ALA A 126 -8.91 1.37 -2.19
C ALA A 126 -7.75 0.54 -1.61
N PHE A 127 -7.49 0.68 -0.31
CA PHE A 127 -6.48 -0.09 0.41
C PHE A 127 -6.78 -1.58 0.35
N SER A 128 -8.01 -1.99 0.65
CA SER A 128 -8.44 -3.39 0.63
C SER A 128 -8.29 -3.99 -0.77
N GLY A 129 -8.69 -3.24 -1.81
CA GLY A 129 -8.52 -3.64 -3.20
C GLY A 129 -7.05 -3.82 -3.58
N PHE A 130 -6.19 -2.89 -3.14
CA PHE A 130 -4.75 -2.96 -3.39
C PHE A 130 -4.09 -4.15 -2.68
N VAL A 131 -4.29 -4.30 -1.37
CA VAL A 131 -3.72 -5.39 -0.57
C VAL A 131 -4.31 -6.74 -1.02
N GLY A 132 -5.61 -6.80 -1.27
CA GLY A 132 -6.29 -7.97 -1.83
C GLY A 132 -5.73 -8.37 -3.19
N GLY A 133 -5.50 -7.40 -4.09
CA GLY A 133 -4.84 -7.62 -5.37
C GLY A 133 -3.42 -8.18 -5.24
N CYS A 134 -2.65 -7.66 -4.28
CA CYS A 134 -1.31 -8.16 -3.96
C CYS A 134 -1.34 -9.63 -3.50
N PHE A 135 -2.19 -9.98 -2.54
CA PHE A 135 -2.33 -11.36 -2.07
C PHE A 135 -2.91 -12.28 -3.13
N TYR A 136 -3.82 -11.79 -3.97
CA TYR A 136 -4.36 -12.53 -5.10
C TYR A 136 -3.25 -12.93 -6.09
N ILE A 137 -2.38 -11.99 -6.47
CA ILE A 137 -1.23 -12.29 -7.34
C ILE A 137 -0.28 -13.28 -6.64
N ALA A 138 0.02 -13.06 -5.36
CA ALA A 138 0.90 -13.95 -4.60
C ALA A 138 0.39 -15.40 -4.54
N ALA A 139 -0.92 -15.58 -4.36
CA ALA A 139 -1.54 -16.90 -4.30
C ALA A 139 -1.56 -17.56 -5.69
N TYR A 140 -2.11 -16.88 -6.70
CA TYR A 140 -2.55 -17.54 -7.93
C TYR A 140 -1.61 -17.36 -9.13
N HIS A 141 -0.66 -16.41 -9.09
CA HIS A 141 0.30 -16.25 -10.18
C HIS A 141 1.31 -17.42 -10.17
N SER A 142 1.80 -17.83 -11.34
CA SER A 142 2.73 -18.96 -11.47
C SER A 142 4.20 -18.55 -11.30
N ASN A 143 4.56 -17.34 -11.73
CA ASN A 143 5.92 -16.82 -11.66
C ASN A 143 6.43 -16.64 -10.20
N PRO A 144 7.68 -17.04 -9.87
CA PRO A 144 8.25 -16.91 -8.52
C PRO A 144 8.34 -15.48 -7.99
N ASN A 145 8.46 -14.47 -8.86
CA ASN A 145 8.48 -13.06 -8.45
C ASN A 145 7.14 -12.59 -7.83
N LYS A 146 6.09 -13.44 -7.83
CA LYS A 146 4.83 -13.19 -7.12
C LYS A 146 5.02 -12.95 -5.62
N ILE A 147 6.11 -13.46 -5.03
CA ILE A 147 6.45 -13.23 -3.62
C ILE A 147 6.64 -11.74 -3.31
N LEU A 148 7.05 -10.93 -4.28
CA LEU A 148 7.18 -9.48 -4.09
C LEU A 148 5.83 -8.84 -3.75
N PHE A 149 4.74 -9.29 -4.39
CA PHE A 149 3.39 -8.82 -4.06
C PHE A 149 2.95 -9.27 -2.66
N PHE A 150 3.37 -10.45 -2.21
CA PHE A 150 3.11 -10.88 -0.83
C PHE A 150 3.80 -9.96 0.19
N VAL A 151 5.08 -9.63 -0.03
CA VAL A 151 5.85 -8.69 0.80
C VAL A 151 5.19 -7.33 0.84
N VAL A 152 4.74 -6.82 -0.32
CA VAL A 152 4.01 -5.55 -0.42
C VAL A 152 2.70 -5.59 0.37
N GLY A 153 1.91 -6.66 0.22
CA GLY A 153 0.63 -6.81 0.91
C GLY A 153 0.77 -6.82 2.44
N ILE A 154 1.68 -7.65 2.97
CA ILE A 154 1.96 -7.68 4.41
C ILE A 154 2.53 -6.36 4.90
N GLY A 155 3.49 -5.79 4.15
CA GLY A 155 4.13 -4.55 4.52
C GLY A 155 3.13 -3.40 4.67
N TYR A 156 2.20 -3.24 3.73
CA TYR A 156 1.16 -2.20 3.84
C TYR A 156 0.12 -2.45 4.94
N MET A 157 -0.17 -3.72 5.27
CA MET A 157 -0.97 -4.05 6.45
C MET A 157 -0.27 -3.58 7.73
N ILE A 158 1.03 -3.86 7.86
CA ILE A 158 1.83 -3.42 9.01
C ILE A 158 1.94 -1.90 9.06
N VAL A 159 2.16 -1.22 7.94
CA VAL A 159 2.22 0.25 7.88
C VAL A 159 0.90 0.86 8.33
N CYS A 160 -0.23 0.38 7.80
CA CYS A 160 -1.55 0.93 8.15
C CYS A 160 -1.87 0.73 9.64
N VAL A 161 -1.77 -0.52 10.14
CA VAL A 161 -2.03 -0.83 11.54
C VAL A 161 -1.03 -0.13 12.46
N GLY A 162 0.25 -0.13 12.10
CA GLY A 162 1.32 0.47 12.89
C GLY A 162 1.20 1.99 12.99
N THR A 163 0.84 2.68 11.90
CA THR A 163 0.57 4.13 11.92
C THR A 163 -0.64 4.44 12.80
N LEU A 164 -1.72 3.66 12.72
CA LEU A 164 -2.89 3.84 13.58
C LEU A 164 -2.56 3.63 15.07
N VAL A 165 -1.80 2.58 15.39
CA VAL A 165 -1.33 2.33 16.76
C VAL A 165 -0.44 3.47 17.24
N HIS A 166 0.47 3.97 16.40
CA HIS A 166 1.34 5.10 16.73
C HIS A 166 0.54 6.38 17.02
N GLU A 167 -0.35 6.77 16.11
CA GLU A 167 -1.06 8.05 16.20
C GLU A 167 -2.18 8.05 17.25
N LEU A 168 -2.88 6.92 17.45
CA LEU A 168 -4.11 6.88 18.28
C LEU A 168 -3.92 6.24 19.66
N VAL A 169 -2.94 5.35 19.83
CA VAL A 169 -2.82 4.52 21.04
C VAL A 169 -1.51 4.78 21.78
N MET A 170 -0.38 4.67 21.08
CA MET A 170 0.95 4.70 21.68
C MET A 170 1.95 5.46 20.79
N PRO A 171 2.02 6.79 20.92
CA PRO A 171 3.03 7.60 20.24
C PRO A 171 4.43 7.17 20.70
N SER A 172 5.19 6.58 19.78
CA SER A 172 6.49 5.96 20.07
C SER A 172 7.41 6.05 18.87
N VAL A 173 8.60 6.62 19.08
CA VAL A 173 9.64 6.76 18.05
C VAL A 173 10.05 5.40 17.48
N PHE A 174 10.00 4.34 18.30
CA PHE A 174 10.31 2.98 17.85
C PHE A 174 9.24 2.43 16.91
N ILE A 175 7.95 2.67 17.21
CA ILE A 175 6.84 2.26 16.34
C ILE A 175 6.91 3.04 15.03
N GLN A 176 7.09 4.37 15.10
CA GLN A 176 7.25 5.20 13.91
C GLN A 176 8.44 4.77 13.04
N GLY A 177 9.59 4.48 13.65
CA GLY A 177 10.78 4.02 12.95
C GLY A 177 10.56 2.67 12.25
N PHE A 178 9.89 1.74 12.93
CA PHE A 178 9.52 0.44 12.37
C PHE A 178 8.53 0.58 11.20
N VAL A 179 7.47 1.37 11.38
CA VAL A 179 6.48 1.67 10.32
C VAL A 179 7.16 2.27 9.09
N ASN A 180 8.02 3.27 9.27
CA ASN A 180 8.76 3.90 8.17
C ASN A 180 9.68 2.90 7.45
N LEU A 181 10.35 2.00 8.19
CA LEU A 181 11.19 0.97 7.59
C LEU A 181 10.37 -0.01 6.75
N VAL A 182 9.24 -0.47 7.29
CA VAL A 182 8.34 -1.39 6.57
C VAL A 182 7.72 -0.72 5.35
N GLU A 183 7.38 0.56 5.44
CA GLU A 183 6.91 1.36 4.31
C GLU A 183 7.95 1.43 3.18
N VAL A 184 9.20 1.75 3.51
CA VAL A 184 10.31 1.78 2.54
C VAL A 184 10.50 0.42 1.89
N ILE A 185 10.50 -0.67 2.66
CA ILE A 185 10.60 -2.04 2.13
C ILE A 185 9.43 -2.33 1.18
N SER A 186 8.21 -1.97 1.57
CA SER A 186 7.00 -2.16 0.75
C SER A 186 7.07 -1.40 -0.57
N GLN A 187 7.50 -0.13 -0.55
CA GLN A 187 7.61 0.71 -1.74
C GLN A 187 8.70 0.20 -2.69
N VAL A 188 9.87 -0.16 -2.15
CA VAL A 188 10.96 -0.75 -2.94
C VAL A 188 10.51 -2.08 -3.56
N ALA A 189 9.87 -2.96 -2.77
CA ALA A 189 9.38 -4.24 -3.25
C ALA A 189 8.33 -4.07 -4.36
N PHE A 190 7.42 -3.10 -4.23
CA PHE A 190 6.41 -2.84 -5.24
C PHE A 190 7.03 -2.30 -6.54
N ILE A 191 7.94 -1.34 -6.46
CA ILE A 191 8.65 -0.82 -7.64
C ILE A 191 9.45 -1.95 -8.32
N TYR A 192 10.11 -2.80 -7.54
CA TYR A 192 10.82 -3.96 -8.08
C TYR A 192 9.88 -4.97 -8.74
N ALA A 193 8.71 -5.22 -8.15
CA ALA A 193 7.66 -6.04 -8.76
C ALA A 193 7.19 -5.47 -10.10
N LEU A 194 7.02 -4.15 -10.21
CA LEU A 194 6.66 -3.49 -11.47
C LEU A 194 7.75 -3.60 -12.53
N ILE A 195 9.03 -3.53 -12.15
CA ILE A 195 10.16 -3.77 -13.06
C ILE A 195 10.13 -5.22 -13.58
N LYS A 196 9.80 -6.18 -12.72
CA LYS A 196 9.72 -7.62 -13.05
C LYS A 196 8.41 -8.04 -13.72
N LEU A 197 7.40 -7.19 -13.72
CA LEU A 197 6.08 -7.46 -14.27
C LEU A 197 6.11 -7.97 -15.74
N PRO A 198 6.93 -7.42 -16.66
CA PRO A 198 7.03 -7.95 -18.01
C PRO A 198 7.58 -9.38 -18.09
N GLU A 199 8.45 -9.79 -17.16
CA GLU A 199 8.91 -11.19 -17.08
C GLU A 199 7.83 -12.10 -16.50
N MET A 200 7.05 -11.59 -15.54
CA MET A 200 5.94 -12.32 -14.94
C MET A 200 4.88 -12.67 -15.98
N LEU A 201 4.54 -11.73 -16.86
CA LEU A 201 3.50 -11.90 -17.89
C LEU A 201 3.96 -12.71 -19.12
N ARG A 202 5.22 -13.15 -19.17
CA ARG A 202 5.68 -14.00 -20.29
C ARG A 202 5.15 -15.42 -20.09
N PRO A 203 4.59 -16.06 -21.13
CA PRO A 203 4.18 -17.46 -21.07
C PRO A 203 5.43 -18.35 -21.00
N LYS A 204 5.93 -18.57 -19.79
CA LYS A 204 6.93 -19.59 -19.47
C LYS A 204 6.31 -20.55 -18.48
N LYS A 205 6.49 -21.85 -18.70
CA LYS A 205 6.24 -22.85 -17.65
C LYS A 205 7.31 -22.64 -16.58
N TRP A 206 6.94 -21.95 -15.52
CA TRP A 206 7.74 -21.89 -14.30
C TRP A 206 7.46 -23.19 -13.55
N HIS A 207 8.48 -24.05 -13.43
CA HIS A 207 8.40 -25.20 -12.54
C HIS A 207 8.41 -24.64 -11.11
N ILE A 208 7.25 -24.77 -10.44
CA ILE A 208 7.10 -24.51 -9.00
C ILE A 208 7.45 -25.81 -8.28
#